data_AF-A0A099ZJB2-F1
#
_entry.id   AF-A0A099ZJB2-F1
#
_cell.length_a   1.000
_cell.length_b   1.000
_cell.length_c   1.000
_cell.angle_alpha   90.00
_cell.angle_beta   90.00
_cell.angle_gamma   90.00
#
_symmetry.space_group_name_H-M   'P 1'
#
loop_
_entity.id
_entity.type
_entity.pdbx_description
1 polymer ?
#
loop_
_entity_poly.entity_id
_entity_poly.type
_entity_poly.pdbx_seq_one_letter_code
_entity_poly.pdbx_strand_id
1 'polypeptide(L)' 'LHCALHKQEPLVLFCDTCDTLTCRDCQLSAHKDHQYQFLEDAVRTQRKVLASLVKRLGDKHASLQRSTKEV' A
#
# COMPACT_ATOMS: atom_id res chain seq x y z
N LEU A 1 8.11 -14.89 -0.80
CA LEU A 1 8.89 -13.76 -0.23
C LEU A 1 9.05 -14.03 1.26
N HIS A 2 10.28 -14.07 1.78
CA HIS A 2 10.56 -14.42 3.18
C HIS A 2 11.11 -13.22 3.95
N CYS A 3 10.89 -13.20 5.26
CA CYS A 3 11.41 -12.15 6.12
C CYS A 3 12.94 -12.19 6.19
N ALA A 4 13.59 -11.02 6.11
CA ALA A 4 15.05 -10.93 6.23
C ALA A 4 15.55 -11.25 7.65
N LEU A 5 14.72 -11.00 8.67
CA LEU A 5 15.03 -11.24 10.08
C LEU A 5 14.65 -12.67 10.50
N HIS A 6 13.46 -13.12 10.09
CA HIS A 6 12.91 -14.45 10.42
C HIS A 6 12.91 -15.31 9.15
N LYS A 7 14.08 -15.86 8.78
CA LYS A 7 14.33 -16.42 7.43
C LYS A 7 13.38 -17.54 6.98
N GLN A 8 12.72 -18.23 7.90
CA GLN A 8 11.76 -19.31 7.61
C GLN A 8 10.31 -18.79 7.51
N GLU A 9 10.06 -17.56 7.95
CA GLU A 9 8.72 -16.99 7.98
C GLU A 9 8.41 -16.22 6.69
N PRO A 10 7.27 -16.52 6.02
CA PRO A 10 6.85 -15.79 4.85
C PRO A 10 6.30 -14.39 5.21
N LEU A 11 6.49 -13.42 4.32
CA LEU A 11 5.88 -12.09 4.44
C LEU A 11 4.42 -12.16 3.97
N VAL A 12 3.49 -12.33 4.91
CA VAL A 12 2.05 -12.51 4.63
C VAL A 12 1.15 -11.45 5.29
N LEU A 13 1.74 -10.53 6.05
CA LEU A 13 1.06 -9.45 6.73
C LEU A 13 1.59 -8.10 6.24
N PHE A 14 0.75 -7.09 6.28
CA PHE A 14 1.10 -5.71 6.02
C PHE A 14 0.82 -4.89 7.29
N CYS A 15 1.83 -4.16 7.76
CA CYS A 15 1.69 -3.27 8.91
C CYS A 15 1.21 -1.90 8.44
N ASP A 16 -0.04 -1.55 8.72
CA ASP A 16 -0.63 -0.26 8.33
C ASP A 16 0.06 0.92 8.99
N THR A 17 0.52 0.75 10.24
CA THR A 17 1.23 1.80 10.97
C THR A 17 2.59 2.12 10.36
N CYS A 18 3.27 1.14 9.76
CA CYS A 18 4.63 1.28 9.23
C CYS A 18 4.70 1.28 7.70
N ASP A 19 3.58 1.09 7.01
CA ASP A 19 3.49 1.00 5.55
C ASP A 19 4.46 -0.04 4.93
N THR A 20 4.57 -1.22 5.55
CA THR A 20 5.54 -2.26 5.14
C THR A 20 5.02 -3.68 5.31
N LEU A 21 5.58 -4.61 4.52
CA LEU A 21 5.36 -6.03 4.66
C LEU A 21 6.09 -6.60 5.88
N THR A 22 5.44 -7.54 6.56
CA THR A 22 5.93 -8.17 7.79
C THR A 22 5.58 -9.66 7.80
N CYS A 23 6.35 -10.44 8.55
CA CYS A 23 5.95 -11.80 8.92
C CYS A 23 5.22 -11.79 10.27
N ARG A 24 4.73 -12.97 10.68
CA ARG A 24 4.06 -13.15 11.97
C ARG A 24 4.95 -12.76 13.14
N ASP A 25 6.21 -13.19 13.15
CA ASP A 25 7.14 -12.92 14.26
C ASP A 25 7.49 -11.43 14.39
N CYS A 26 7.62 -10.72 13.26
CA CYS A 26 7.74 -9.25 13.26
C CYS A 26 6.54 -8.58 13.95
N GLN A 27 5.32 -9.06 13.69
CA GLN A 27 4.09 -8.52 14.29
C GLN A 27 3.96 -8.81 15.79
N LEU A 28 4.52 -9.90 16.26
CA LEU A 28 4.53 -10.24 17.69
C LEU A 28 5.65 -9.53 18.47
N SER A 29 6.62 -8.91 17.79
CA SER A 29 7.80 -8.28 18.38
C SER A 29 7.91 -6.79 18.02
N ALA A 30 8.64 -6.46 16.96
CA ALA A 30 8.96 -5.08 16.58
C ALA A 30 7.73 -4.24 16.20
N HIS A 31 6.66 -4.87 15.73
CA HIS A 31 5.40 -4.22 15.36
C HIS A 31 4.25 -4.58 16.32
N LYS A 32 4.58 -4.95 17.56
CA LYS A 32 3.58 -5.27 18.57
C LYS A 32 2.60 -4.10 18.73
N ASP A 33 1.31 -4.42 18.78
CA ASP A 33 0.19 -3.49 18.94
C ASP A 33 -0.01 -2.48 17.78
N HIS A 34 0.77 -2.59 16.69
CA HIS A 34 0.51 -1.83 15.47
C HIS A 34 -0.71 -2.39 14.74
N GLN A 35 -1.40 -1.53 14.00
CA GLN A 35 -2.46 -1.98 13.10
C GLN A 35 -1.84 -2.73 11.93
N TYR A 36 -2.44 -3.86 11.59
CA TYR A 36 -2.00 -4.70 10.49
C TYR A 36 -3.21 -5.36 9.81
N GLN A 37 -2.96 -5.81 8.58
CA GLN A 37 -3.91 -6.56 7.77
C GLN A 37 -3.21 -7.70 7.04
N PHE A 38 -4.00 -8.68 6.60
CA PHE A 38 -3.50 -9.70 5.69
C PHE A 38 -3.15 -9.09 4.33
N LEU A 39 -2.11 -9.64 3.70
CA LEU A 39 -1.58 -9.12 2.43
C LEU A 39 -2.64 -9.02 1.33
N GLU A 40 -3.53 -10.01 1.23
CA GLU A 40 -4.57 -10.04 0.18
C GLU A 40 -5.57 -8.88 0.32
N ASP A 41 -5.95 -8.56 1.56
CA ASP A 41 -6.85 -7.45 1.86
C ASP A 41 -6.16 -6.10 1.64
N ALA A 42 -4.90 -5.99 2.05
CA ALA A 42 -4.07 -4.81 1.81
C ALA A 42 -3.95 -4.50 0.33
N VAL A 43 -3.61 -5.51 -0.48
CA VAL A 43 -3.47 -5.38 -1.93
C VAL A 43 -4.78 -4.96 -2.57
N ARG A 44 -5.91 -5.60 -2.20
CA ARG A 44 -7.22 -5.24 -2.74
C ARG A 44 -7.59 -3.78 -2.43
N THR A 45 -7.35 -3.34 -1.20
CA THR A 45 -7.62 -1.97 -0.78
C THR A 45 -6.71 -0.98 -1.49
N GLN A 46 -5.40 -1.23 -1.51
CA GLN A 46 -4.42 -0.33 -2.10
C GLN A 46 -4.60 -0.18 -3.61
N ARG A 47 -4.97 -1.26 -4.32
CA ARG A 47 -5.31 -1.17 -5.76
C ARG A 47 -6.48 -0.23 -6.02
N LYS A 48 -7.53 -0.25 -5.19
CA LYS A 48 -8.67 0.66 -5.32
C LYS A 48 -8.27 2.11 -5.06
N VAL A 49 -7.48 2.35 -4.02
CA VAL A 49 -6.96 3.69 -3.69
C VAL A 49 -6.13 4.23 -4.85
N LEU A 50 -5.15 3.45 -5.34
CA LEU A 50 -4.31 3.84 -6.46
C LEU A 50 -5.10 4.11 -7.73
N ALA A 51 -6.07 3.26 -8.08
CA ALA A 51 -6.93 3.47 -9.24
C ALA A 51 -7.72 4.79 -9.16
N SER A 52 -8.25 5.11 -7.97
CA SER A 52 -8.95 6.38 -7.73
C SER A 52 -8.02 7.59 -7.85
N LEU A 53 -6.80 7.50 -7.29
CA LEU A 53 -5.80 8.56 -7.40
C LEU A 53 -5.36 8.80 -8.84
N VAL A 54 -5.08 7.74 -9.59
CA VAL A 54 -4.69 7.83 -11.01
C VAL A 54 -5.81 8.44 -11.85
N LYS A 55 -7.07 8.04 -11.62
CA LYS A 55 -8.22 8.62 -12.33
C LYS A 55 -8.31 10.13 -12.08
N ARG A 56 -8.28 10.55 -10.81
CA ARG A 56 -8.34 11.97 -10.43
C ARG A 56 -7.19 12.78 -11.01
N LEU A 57 -5.99 12.20 -11.05
CA LEU A 57 -4.82 12.83 -11.66
C LEU A 57 -5.01 13.00 -13.18
N GLY A 58 -5.52 11.97 -13.86
CA GLY A 58 -5.86 12.03 -15.28
C GLY A 58 -6.90 13.10 -15.60
N ASP A 59 -7.98 13.17 -14.81
CA ASP A 59 -9.03 14.18 -14.98
C ASP A 59 -8.49 15.61 -14.80
N LYS A 60 -7.64 15.81 -13.77
CA LYS A 60 -6.98 17.11 -13.54
C LYS A 60 -6.03 17.46 -14.68
N HIS A 61 -5.23 16.50 -15.16
CA HIS A 61 -4.34 16.70 -16.29
C HIS A 61 -5.11 17.09 -17.55
N ALA A 62 -6.20 16.40 -17.88
CA ALA A 62 -7.05 16.71 -19.03
C ALA A 62 -7.70 18.11 -18.91
N SER A 63 -8.09 18.54 -17.70
CA SER A 63 -8.60 19.89 -17.46
C SER A 63 -7.54 20.96 -17.72
N LEU A 64 -6.32 20.76 -17.21
CA LEU A 64 -5.21 21.70 -17.43
C LEU A 64 -4.85 21.77 -18.91
N GLN A 65 -4.74 20.62 -19.58
CA GLN A 65 -4.41 20.55 -21.01
C GLN A 65 -5.44 21.27 -21.88
N ARG A 66 -6.73 21.23 -21.54
CA ARG A 66 -7.77 22.02 -22.23
C ARG A 66 -7.59 23.52 -21.99
N SER A 67 -7.38 23.91 -20.74
CA SER A 67 -7.19 25.32 -20.37
C SER A 67 -5.98 25.96 -21.07
N THR A 68 -4.90 25.20 -21.27
CA THR A 68 -3.69 25.68 -21.98
C THR A 68 -3.89 25.79 -23.49
N LYS A 69 -4.88 25.13 -24.09
CA LYS A 69 -5.18 25.22 -25.53
C LYS A 69 -6.14 26.38 -25.87
N GLU A 70 -6.81 26.92 -24.86
CA GLU A 70 -7.79 28.01 -24.98
C GLU A 70 -7.17 29.40 -24.74
N VAL A 71 -5.85 29.47 -24.54
CA VAL A 71 -5.01 30.67 -24.45
C VAL A 71 -4.12 30.76 -25.69
#